data_AF-A0A6I7Q4Z7-F1
#
_entry.id   AF-A0A6I7Q4Z7-F1
#
_cell.length_a   1.000
_cell.length_b   1.000
_cell.length_c   1.000
_cell.angle_alpha   90.00
_cell.angle_beta   90.00
_cell.angle_gamma   90.00
#
_symmetry.space_group_name_H-M   'P 1'
#
loop_
_entity.id
_entity.type
_entity.pdbx_description
1 polymer ?
#
loop_
_entity_poly.entity_id
_entity_poly.type
_entity_poly.pdbx_seq_one_letter_code
_entity_poly.pdbx_strand_id
1 'polypeptide(L)'
;MIAVQVLMKLNQAPLKRTPVSLRLDADGRTTAPVATDRAGIARFDLAPASGTVLVDGIERYHGVLNEQVHIELWSITQSPSDPRGAPGELPGGNNAYPGMTTRALLVDGSEVLTDGEGYLVDPGQWSEGFVRAQASAEGLVLTDAHWEVIRYLRQRYAASGQQATVRDMIRHFRRVWGAEAGSNGALHRLFPRGGPQKQGNRLAGLLRTKGEH
;
A
#
# COMPACT_ATOMS: atom_id res chain seq x y z
N MET A 1 15.28 -13.66 27.13
CA MET A 1 15.57 -13.23 25.75
C MET A 1 14.25 -12.81 25.12
N ILE A 2 14.19 -11.61 24.56
CA ILE A 2 13.00 -11.12 23.86
C ILE A 2 13.23 -11.32 22.37
N ALA A 3 12.28 -11.92 21.67
CA ALA A 3 12.29 -12.04 20.22
C ALA A 3 11.10 -11.29 19.61
N VAL A 4 11.35 -10.53 18.55
CA VAL A 4 10.31 -9.86 17.77
C VAL A 4 10.33 -10.44 16.37
N GLN A 5 9.22 -11.05 15.96
CA GLN A 5 9.04 -11.55 14.60
C GLN A 5 8.21 -10.57 13.78
N VAL A 6 8.76 -10.14 12.64
CA VAL A 6 8.12 -9.20 11.73
C VAL A 6 7.75 -9.92 10.44
N LEU A 7 6.45 -9.97 10.15
CA LEU A 7 5.86 -10.68 9.02
C LEU A 7 5.04 -9.74 8.15
N MET A 8 4.96 -10.03 6.87
CA MET A 8 4.00 -9.39 5.97
C MET A 8 2.61 -9.97 6.20
N LYS A 9 1.62 -9.14 6.51
CA LYS A 9 0.23 -9.56 6.75
C LYS A 9 -0.42 -10.21 5.52
N LEU A 10 -0.07 -9.76 4.32
CA LEU A 10 -0.67 -10.22 3.05
C LEU A 10 -0.33 -11.68 2.72
N ASN A 11 0.88 -12.14 3.03
CA ASN A 11 1.39 -13.44 2.59
C ASN A 11 2.20 -14.18 3.65
N GLN A 12 2.21 -13.67 4.89
CA GLN A 12 2.96 -14.23 6.02
C GLN A 12 4.48 -14.35 5.73
N ALA A 13 4.99 -13.59 4.77
CA ALA A 13 6.40 -13.63 4.39
C ALA A 13 7.25 -12.88 5.43
N PRO A 14 8.40 -13.44 5.86
CA PRO A 14 9.28 -12.74 6.78
C PRO A 14 9.91 -11.49 6.20
N LEU A 15 9.87 -10.39 6.97
CA LEU A 15 10.54 -9.14 6.61
C LEU A 15 11.98 -9.18 7.12
N LYS A 16 12.94 -9.23 6.20
CA LYS A 16 14.38 -9.42 6.47
C LYS A 16 15.10 -8.06 6.58
N ARG A 17 16.16 -7.99 7.40
CA ARG A 17 16.97 -6.78 7.62
C ARG A 17 16.15 -5.56 8.03
N THR A 18 14.98 -5.78 8.62
CA THR A 18 14.12 -4.70 9.11
C THR A 18 14.63 -4.30 10.49
N PRO A 19 14.98 -3.03 10.72
CA PRO A 19 15.48 -2.59 12.02
C PRO A 19 14.36 -2.59 13.05
N VAL A 20 14.58 -3.26 14.18
CA VAL A 20 13.66 -3.31 15.31
C VAL A 20 14.36 -2.73 16.53
N SER A 21 13.69 -1.86 17.27
CA SER A 21 14.16 -1.34 18.56
C SER A 21 13.08 -1.56 19.62
N LEU A 22 13.48 -1.66 20.88
CA LEU A 22 12.57 -1.78 22.01
C LEU A 22 12.72 -0.52 22.88
N ARG A 23 11.61 0.07 23.29
CA ARG A 23 11.58 1.13 24.30
C ARG A 23 10.96 0.57 25.57
N LEU A 24 11.74 0.46 26.63
CA LEU A 24 11.31 -0.17 27.89
C LEU A 24 10.58 0.83 28.78
N ASP A 25 9.51 0.40 29.46
CA ASP A 25 8.70 1.30 30.29
C ASP A 25 9.39 1.65 31.62
N ALA A 26 10.23 0.75 32.14
CA ALA A 26 10.84 0.90 33.47
C ALA A 26 11.85 2.05 33.56
N ASP A 27 12.61 2.30 32.49
CA ASP A 27 13.68 3.30 32.43
C ASP A 27 13.53 4.26 31.24
N GLY A 28 12.51 4.08 30.40
CA GLY A 28 12.30 4.85 29.17
C GLY A 28 13.39 4.62 28.11
N ARG A 29 14.30 3.66 28.33
CA ARG A 29 15.47 3.44 27.48
C ARG A 29 15.05 2.77 26.18
N THR A 30 15.56 3.29 25.07
CA THR A 30 15.45 2.67 23.76
C THR A 30 16.71 1.87 23.44
N THR A 31 16.55 0.62 23.02
CA THR A 31 17.67 -0.22 22.59
C THR A 31 18.20 0.23 21.23
N ALA A 32 19.45 -0.15 20.92
CA ALA A 32 19.96 -0.01 19.56
C ALA A 32 19.14 -0.88 18.58
N PRO A 33 18.96 -0.44 17.32
CA PRO A 33 18.21 -1.18 16.34
C PRO A 33 18.90 -2.51 16.01
N VAL A 34 18.16 -3.61 16.14
CA VAL A 34 18.56 -4.96 15.73
C VAL A 34 17.82 -5.33 14.45
N ALA A 35 18.58 -5.68 13.42
CA ALA A 35 18.01 -6.09 12.14
C ALA A 35 17.43 -7.51 12.22
N THR A 36 16.25 -7.71 11.64
CA THR A 36 15.64 -9.05 11.53
C THR A 36 16.47 -9.99 10.64
N ASP A 37 16.50 -11.27 11.01
CA ASP A 37 17.16 -12.35 10.27
C ASP A 37 16.37 -12.85 9.03
N ARG A 38 16.78 -13.99 8.46
CA ARG A 38 16.09 -14.59 7.29
C ARG A 38 14.66 -15.08 7.61
N ALA A 39 14.37 -15.35 8.88
CA ALA A 39 13.05 -15.74 9.37
C ALA A 39 12.24 -14.54 9.89
N GLY A 40 12.75 -13.31 9.69
CA GLY A 40 12.08 -12.08 10.10
C GLY A 40 12.17 -11.80 11.59
N ILE A 41 13.12 -12.42 12.30
CA ILE A 41 13.21 -12.34 13.75
C ILE A 41 14.36 -11.42 14.17
N ALA A 42 14.08 -10.44 15.01
CA ALA A 42 15.06 -9.64 15.75
C ALA A 42 15.13 -10.16 17.19
N ARG A 43 16.35 -10.42 17.69
CA ARG A 43 16.57 -10.97 19.05
C ARG A 43 17.29 -9.96 19.92
N PHE A 44 16.79 -9.77 21.13
CA PHE A 44 17.36 -8.88 22.13
C PHE A 44 17.77 -9.70 23.35
N ASP A 45 19.02 -9.55 23.77
CA ASP A 45 19.54 -10.17 24.98
C ASP A 45 19.10 -9.38 26.23
N LEU A 46 17.80 -9.47 26.50
CA LEU A 46 17.11 -8.80 27.60
C LEU A 46 16.18 -9.81 28.31
N ALA A 47 15.99 -9.58 29.61
CA ALA A 47 14.95 -10.24 30.38
C ALA A 47 13.55 -9.76 29.92
N PRO A 48 12.49 -10.57 30.09
CA PRO A 48 11.13 -10.14 29.81
C PRO A 48 10.79 -8.84 30.53
N ALA A 49 10.11 -7.93 29.84
CA ALA A 49 9.81 -6.59 30.34
C ALA A 49 8.47 -6.10 29.78
N SER A 50 8.06 -4.88 30.14
CA SER A 50 6.99 -4.14 29.46
C SER A 50 7.62 -3.02 28.63
N GLY A 51 7.04 -2.75 27.46
CA GLY A 51 7.51 -1.68 26.61
C GLY A 51 6.86 -1.62 25.24
N THR A 52 7.47 -0.81 24.39
CA THR A 52 7.05 -0.56 23.02
C THR A 52 8.01 -1.21 22.04
N VAL A 53 7.50 -1.91 21.05
CA VAL A 53 8.28 -2.37 19.90
C VAL A 53 8.20 -1.32 18.80
N LEU A 54 9.37 -0.86 18.36
CA LEU A 54 9.51 0.03 17.22
C LEU A 54 10.08 -0.76 16.05
N VAL A 55 9.40 -0.75 14.91
CA VAL A 55 9.90 -1.30 13.65
C VAL A 55 10.13 -0.14 12.69
N ASP A 56 11.38 0.03 12.26
CA ASP A 56 11.84 1.18 11.49
C ASP A 56 11.56 2.54 12.17
N GLY A 57 11.69 2.56 13.50
CA GLY A 57 11.44 3.75 14.31
C GLY A 57 9.96 4.05 14.57
N ILE A 58 9.04 3.22 14.05
CA ILE A 58 7.60 3.39 14.20
C ILE A 58 7.06 2.40 15.23
N GLU A 59 6.26 2.89 16.18
CA GLU A 59 5.62 2.05 17.20
C GLU A 59 4.62 1.07 16.57
N ARG A 60 4.83 -0.23 16.82
CA ARG A 60 4.01 -1.34 16.28
C ARG A 60 3.25 -2.11 17.34
N TYR A 61 3.74 -2.08 18.56
CA TYR A 61 3.19 -2.83 19.67
C TYR A 61 3.58 -2.14 20.96
N HIS A 62 2.68 -2.14 21.94
CA HIS A 62 2.94 -1.72 23.31
C HIS A 62 2.34 -2.75 24.25
N GLY A 63 3.13 -3.25 25.21
CA GLY A 63 2.69 -4.26 26.15
C GLY A 63 3.83 -5.13 26.65
N VAL A 64 3.51 -6.37 27.01
CA VAL A 64 4.48 -7.31 27.58
C VAL A 64 5.41 -7.83 26.46
N LEU A 65 6.70 -7.55 26.63
CA LEU A 65 7.78 -8.05 25.80
C LEU A 65 8.32 -9.34 26.41
N ASN A 66 7.74 -10.47 26.02
CA ASN A 66 8.13 -11.81 26.46
C ASN A 66 8.85 -12.59 25.34
N GLU A 67 8.88 -13.93 25.45
CA GLU A 67 9.71 -14.81 24.61
C GLU A 67 9.52 -14.58 23.10
N GLN A 68 8.30 -14.28 22.63
CA GLN A 68 8.06 -13.98 21.22
C GLN A 68 6.89 -13.02 20.99
N VAL A 69 7.18 -11.84 20.45
CA VAL A 69 6.20 -10.85 20.00
C VAL A 69 6.04 -10.92 18.49
N HIS A 70 4.81 -11.12 18.02
CA HIS A 70 4.49 -11.17 16.60
C HIS A 70 3.97 -9.82 16.11
N ILE A 71 4.61 -9.30 15.07
CA ILE A 71 4.25 -8.04 14.41
C ILE A 71 3.91 -8.34 12.95
N GLU A 72 2.64 -8.16 12.60
CA GLU A 72 2.17 -8.27 11.22
C GLU A 72 2.05 -6.89 10.59
N LEU A 73 2.76 -6.67 9.49
CA LEU A 73 2.77 -5.41 8.76
C LEU A 73 2.20 -5.60 7.36
N TRP A 74 1.31 -4.71 6.90
CA TRP A 74 1.03 -4.60 5.46
C TRP A 74 2.27 -4.08 4.72
N SER A 75 3.07 -3.24 5.37
CA SER A 75 4.34 -2.67 4.90
C SER A 75 5.23 -2.18 6.05
N ILE A 76 6.55 -2.12 5.84
CA ILE A 76 7.53 -1.66 6.85
C ILE A 76 7.28 -0.21 7.33
N THR A 77 6.62 0.61 6.52
CA THR A 77 6.39 2.04 6.76
C THR A 77 4.97 2.39 7.22
N GLN A 78 4.14 1.43 7.64
CA GLN A 78 2.80 1.71 8.20
C GLN A 78 2.85 2.84 9.25
N SER A 79 1.90 3.76 9.31
CA SER A 79 1.88 4.82 10.34
C SER A 79 1.28 4.30 11.67
N PRO A 80 1.50 4.99 12.81
CA PRO A 80 1.04 4.54 14.15
C PRO A 80 -0.49 4.48 14.32
N SER A 81 -1.24 5.09 13.40
CA SER A 81 -2.69 5.27 13.52
C SER A 81 -3.43 4.65 12.33
N ASP A 82 -3.57 3.32 12.32
CA ASP A 82 -4.57 2.69 11.46
C ASP A 82 -5.35 1.59 12.20
N PRO A 83 -6.48 1.93 12.83
CA PRO A 83 -7.42 0.94 13.34
C PRO A 83 -8.36 0.38 12.26
N ARG A 84 -8.20 0.73 10.97
CA ARG A 84 -9.25 0.52 9.96
C ARG A 84 -8.94 -0.62 9.00
N GLY A 85 -8.89 -1.82 9.56
CA GLY A 85 -8.94 -3.08 8.81
C GLY A 85 -10.37 -3.59 8.60
N ALA A 86 -11.32 -2.72 8.22
CA ALA A 86 -12.68 -3.15 7.90
C ALA A 86 -12.79 -3.59 6.42
N PRO A 87 -13.50 -4.68 6.10
CA PRO A 87 -13.75 -5.05 4.71
C PRO A 87 -14.52 -3.94 4.00
N GLY A 88 -13.90 -3.35 2.98
CA GLY A 88 -14.50 -2.35 2.09
C GLY A 88 -13.88 -0.94 2.13
N GLU A 89 -12.92 -0.68 3.01
CA GLU A 89 -12.06 0.51 2.91
C GLU A 89 -10.85 0.23 2.00
N LEU A 90 -10.46 1.23 1.19
CA LEU A 90 -9.26 1.16 0.36
C LEU A 90 -8.03 1.02 1.27
N PRO A 91 -7.01 0.24 0.88
CA PRO A 91 -5.83 0.02 1.71
C PRO A 91 -5.17 1.36 2.06
N GLY A 92 -5.21 1.75 3.33
CA GLY A 92 -4.43 2.88 3.85
C GLY A 92 -3.05 2.43 4.33
N GLY A 93 -2.08 3.35 4.31
CA GLY A 93 -0.75 3.15 4.87
C GLY A 93 0.36 3.10 3.83
N ASN A 94 1.51 3.67 4.19
CA ASN A 94 2.69 3.74 3.36
C ASN A 94 3.25 2.33 3.04
N ASN A 95 3.29 1.98 1.75
CA ASN A 95 3.74 0.71 1.18
C ASN A 95 5.21 0.72 0.71
N ALA A 96 6.02 1.68 1.17
CA ALA A 96 7.43 1.75 0.81
C ALA A 96 8.22 0.54 1.35
N TYR A 97 9.18 0.03 0.58
CA TYR A 97 10.09 -1.04 1.00
C TYR A 97 11.55 -0.70 0.65
N PRO A 98 12.56 -1.29 1.33
CA PRO A 98 13.96 -0.92 1.11
C PRO A 98 14.38 -1.24 -0.33
N GLY A 99 14.93 -0.25 -1.04
CA GLY A 99 15.28 -0.35 -2.45
C GLY A 99 14.12 -0.10 -3.43
N MET A 100 12.94 0.30 -2.94
CA MET A 100 11.85 0.79 -3.78
C MET A 100 12.23 2.15 -4.36
N THR A 101 12.25 2.25 -5.69
CA THR A 101 12.34 3.55 -6.35
C THR A 101 11.04 4.32 -6.12
N THR A 102 11.13 5.47 -5.47
CA THR A 102 10.00 6.37 -5.26
C THR A 102 10.12 7.63 -6.12
N ARG A 103 8.98 8.28 -6.37
CA ARG A 103 8.86 9.57 -7.04
C ARG A 103 7.91 10.46 -6.25
N ALA A 104 8.28 11.72 -6.11
CA ALA A 104 7.44 12.73 -5.49
C ALA A 104 6.54 13.41 -6.54
N LEU A 105 5.27 13.59 -6.19
CA LEU A 105 4.30 14.38 -6.95
C LEU A 105 3.77 15.51 -6.08
N LEU A 106 3.68 16.70 -6.65
CA LEU A 106 3.02 17.82 -6.01
C LEU A 106 1.50 17.73 -6.27
N VAL A 107 0.73 17.50 -5.21
CA VAL A 107 -0.73 17.34 -5.22
C VAL A 107 -1.32 18.39 -4.28
N ASP A 108 -2.07 19.35 -4.82
CA ASP A 108 -2.73 20.41 -4.04
C ASP A 108 -1.79 21.14 -3.06
N GLY A 109 -0.53 21.33 -3.45
CA GLY A 109 0.51 21.98 -2.63
C GLY A 109 1.20 21.06 -1.61
N SER A 110 0.84 19.77 -1.56
CA SER A 110 1.46 18.76 -0.68
C SER A 110 2.19 17.70 -1.51
N GLU A 111 3.25 17.11 -0.95
CA GLU A 111 3.98 16.03 -1.61
C GLU A 111 3.32 14.67 -1.35
N VAL A 112 3.10 13.92 -2.43
CA VAL A 112 2.60 12.54 -2.40
C VAL A 112 3.61 11.64 -3.10
N LEU A 113 3.89 10.47 -2.51
CA LEU A 113 4.87 9.53 -3.06
C LEU A 113 4.20 8.45 -3.89
N THR A 114 4.81 8.16 -5.04
CA THR A 114 4.51 6.98 -5.84
C THR A 114 5.73 6.09 -5.99
N ASP A 115 5.52 4.84 -6.38
CA ASP A 115 6.58 3.94 -6.82
C ASP A 115 7.10 4.31 -8.21
N GLY A 116 8.10 3.57 -8.69
CA GLY A 116 8.70 3.78 -10.02
C GLY A 116 7.73 3.55 -11.18
N GLU A 117 6.63 2.84 -10.95
CA GLU A 117 5.55 2.63 -11.93
C GLU A 117 4.38 3.61 -11.74
N GLY A 118 4.43 4.48 -10.72
CA GLY A 118 3.43 5.50 -10.42
C GLY A 118 2.29 5.07 -9.48
N TYR A 119 2.37 3.89 -8.85
CA TYR A 119 1.40 3.48 -7.84
C TYR A 119 1.63 4.26 -6.56
N LEU A 120 0.54 4.74 -5.93
CA LEU A 120 0.63 5.39 -4.63
C LEU A 120 1.36 4.51 -3.63
N VAL A 121 2.36 5.10 -2.99
CA VAL A 121 3.05 4.48 -1.87
C VAL A 121 2.05 4.34 -0.72
N ASP A 122 1.34 5.40 -0.36
CA ASP A 122 0.22 5.33 0.57
C ASP A 122 -1.11 5.52 -0.18
N PRO A 123 -1.92 4.46 -0.40
CA PRO A 123 -3.18 4.60 -1.12
C PRO A 123 -4.24 5.38 -0.34
N GLY A 124 -4.02 5.62 0.97
CA GLY A 124 -4.79 6.56 1.77
C GLY A 124 -4.58 8.03 1.36
N GLN A 125 -3.50 8.33 0.63
CA GLN A 125 -3.24 9.67 0.05
C GLN A 125 -3.93 9.88 -1.30
N TRP A 126 -4.78 8.95 -1.75
CA TRP A 126 -5.52 9.15 -2.98
C TRP A 126 -6.45 10.36 -2.89
N SER A 127 -6.40 11.23 -3.90
CA SER A 127 -7.33 12.33 -4.10
C SER A 127 -7.58 12.53 -5.60
N GLU A 128 -8.60 13.31 -5.96
CA GLU A 128 -8.76 13.72 -7.37
C GLU A 128 -7.55 14.56 -7.84
N GLY A 129 -6.90 15.31 -6.94
CA GLY A 129 -5.65 16.02 -7.22
C GLY A 129 -4.52 15.07 -7.61
N PHE A 130 -4.37 13.94 -6.90
CA PHE A 130 -3.41 12.90 -7.28
C PHE A 130 -3.66 12.38 -8.69
N VAL A 131 -4.91 12.08 -9.04
CA VAL A 131 -5.26 11.59 -10.39
C VAL A 131 -4.80 12.57 -11.45
N ARG A 132 -5.03 13.88 -11.25
CA ARG A 132 -4.63 14.94 -12.18
C ARG A 132 -3.11 15.05 -12.28
N ALA A 133 -2.40 15.07 -11.15
CA ALA A 133 -0.95 15.16 -11.11
C ALA A 133 -0.29 13.94 -11.79
N GLN A 134 -0.75 12.73 -11.46
CA GLN A 134 -0.23 11.50 -12.04
C GLN A 134 -0.55 11.38 -13.53
N ALA A 135 -1.76 11.73 -13.97
CA ALA A 135 -2.11 11.74 -15.39
C ALA A 135 -1.23 12.74 -16.17
N SER A 136 -0.99 13.94 -15.62
CA SER A 136 -0.08 14.92 -16.19
C SER A 136 1.35 14.39 -16.30
N ALA A 137 1.87 13.75 -15.24
CA ALA A 137 3.20 13.14 -15.24
C ALA A 137 3.32 11.99 -16.27
N GLU A 138 2.20 11.35 -16.61
CA GLU A 138 2.13 10.29 -17.62
C GLU A 138 1.82 10.80 -19.04
N GLY A 139 1.57 12.10 -19.22
CA GLY A 139 1.13 12.68 -20.49
C GLY A 139 -0.28 12.22 -20.92
N LEU A 140 -1.13 11.85 -19.96
CA LEU A 140 -2.52 11.46 -20.19
C LEU A 140 -3.45 12.67 -20.00
N VAL A 141 -4.22 12.99 -21.05
CA VAL A 141 -5.30 13.98 -20.96
C VAL A 141 -6.55 13.30 -20.39
N LEU A 142 -6.96 13.71 -19.19
CA LEU A 142 -8.15 13.17 -18.55
C LEU A 142 -9.42 13.71 -19.22
N THR A 143 -10.36 12.81 -19.45
CA THR A 143 -11.71 13.08 -19.94
C THR A 143 -12.73 12.46 -18.99
N ASP A 144 -14.02 12.76 -19.16
CA ASP A 144 -15.09 12.20 -18.33
C ASP A 144 -15.10 10.67 -18.33
N ALA A 145 -14.81 10.05 -19.49
CA ALA A 145 -14.70 8.60 -19.60
C ALA A 145 -13.59 8.02 -18.71
N HIS A 146 -12.46 8.72 -18.56
CA HIS A 146 -11.40 8.28 -17.64
C HIS A 146 -11.87 8.33 -16.19
N TRP A 147 -12.53 9.42 -15.80
CA TRP A 147 -13.07 9.59 -14.45
C TRP A 147 -14.11 8.54 -14.11
N GLU A 148 -14.99 8.18 -15.04
CA GLU A 148 -15.97 7.11 -14.86
C GLU A 148 -15.30 5.75 -14.63
N VAL A 149 -14.25 5.39 -15.41
CA VAL A 149 -13.48 4.16 -15.15
C VAL A 149 -12.82 4.20 -13.78
N ILE A 150 -12.14 5.30 -13.44
CA ILE A 150 -11.43 5.46 -12.16
C ILE A 150 -12.40 5.30 -10.99
N ARG A 151 -13.56 5.95 -11.05
CA ARG A 151 -14.61 5.86 -10.02
C ARG A 151 -15.21 4.46 -9.94
N TYR A 152 -15.47 3.82 -11.08
CA TYR A 152 -15.94 2.43 -11.13
C TYR A 152 -14.95 1.48 -10.46
N LEU A 153 -13.65 1.58 -10.77
CA LEU A 153 -12.61 0.75 -10.17
C LEU A 153 -12.55 0.89 -8.65
N ARG A 154 -12.60 2.14 -8.16
CA ARG A 154 -12.63 2.43 -6.72
C ARG A 154 -13.87 1.87 -6.05
N GLN A 155 -15.04 2.06 -6.64
CA GLN A 155 -16.30 1.55 -6.10
C GLN A 155 -16.33 0.02 -6.07
N ARG A 156 -15.85 -0.64 -7.14
CA ARG A 156 -15.77 -2.10 -7.20
C ARG A 156 -14.85 -2.64 -6.12
N TYR A 157 -13.68 -2.05 -5.96
CA TYR A 157 -12.74 -2.44 -4.92
C TYR A 157 -13.31 -2.23 -3.52
N ALA A 158 -13.94 -1.08 -3.25
CA ALA A 158 -14.60 -0.82 -1.98
C ALA A 158 -15.75 -1.81 -1.69
N ALA A 159 -16.45 -2.29 -2.72
CA ALA A 159 -17.57 -3.20 -2.54
C ALA A 159 -17.17 -4.67 -2.31
N SER A 160 -16.08 -5.14 -2.93
CA SER A 160 -15.71 -6.57 -2.91
C SER A 160 -14.30 -6.87 -2.36
N GLY A 161 -13.49 -5.84 -2.08
CA GLY A 161 -12.08 -5.99 -1.74
C GLY A 161 -11.21 -6.50 -2.91
N GLN A 162 -11.78 -6.64 -4.11
CA GLN A 162 -11.11 -7.21 -5.28
C GLN A 162 -11.10 -6.20 -6.42
N GLN A 163 -9.96 -6.10 -7.12
CA GLN A 163 -9.87 -5.26 -8.33
C GLN A 163 -10.73 -5.83 -9.45
N ALA A 164 -11.38 -4.96 -10.21
CA ALA A 164 -12.16 -5.38 -11.36
C ALA A 164 -11.25 -5.92 -12.47
N THR A 165 -11.64 -7.04 -13.06
CA THR A 165 -10.93 -7.57 -14.24
C THR A 165 -11.26 -6.75 -15.49
N VAL A 166 -10.44 -6.84 -16.53
CA VAL A 166 -10.76 -6.24 -17.86
C VAL A 166 -12.12 -6.71 -18.37
N ARG A 167 -12.46 -7.99 -18.15
CA ARG A 167 -13.76 -8.54 -18.53
C ARG A 167 -14.92 -7.88 -17.77
N ASP A 168 -14.74 -7.58 -16.49
CA ASP A 168 -15.75 -6.88 -15.69
C ASP A 168 -15.92 -5.44 -16.17
N MET A 169 -14.83 -4.75 -16.48
CA MET A 169 -14.85 -3.40 -17.04
C MET A 169 -15.58 -3.38 -18.39
N ILE A 170 -15.23 -4.25 -19.32
CA ILE A 170 -15.90 -4.36 -20.64
C ILE A 170 -17.40 -4.64 -20.44
N ARG A 171 -17.76 -5.59 -19.58
CA ARG A 171 -19.17 -5.93 -19.32
C ARG A 171 -19.94 -4.73 -18.77
N HIS A 172 -19.35 -3.97 -17.85
CA HIS A 172 -19.96 -2.79 -17.25
C HIS A 172 -20.10 -1.68 -18.30
N PHE A 173 -19.00 -1.26 -18.92
CA PHE A 173 -19.00 -0.12 -19.82
C PHE A 173 -19.69 -0.37 -21.17
N ARG A 174 -19.82 -1.63 -21.62
CA ARG A 174 -20.71 -1.94 -22.77
C ARG A 174 -22.17 -1.65 -22.47
N ARG A 175 -22.60 -1.73 -21.20
CA ARG A 175 -23.97 -1.41 -20.80
C ARG A 175 -24.17 0.09 -20.61
N VAL A 176 -23.15 0.78 -20.09
CA VAL A 176 -23.22 2.24 -19.80
C VAL A 176 -22.99 3.07 -21.06
N TRP A 177 -21.98 2.73 -21.87
CA TRP A 177 -21.56 3.50 -23.05
C TRP A 177 -21.91 2.85 -24.40
N GLY A 178 -22.44 1.62 -24.37
CA GLY A 178 -22.72 0.84 -25.58
C GLY A 178 -21.55 -0.04 -26.03
N ALA A 179 -21.83 -0.93 -26.99
CA ALA A 179 -20.94 -2.01 -27.40
C ALA A 179 -19.54 -1.54 -27.86
N GLU A 180 -19.49 -0.48 -28.67
CA GLU A 180 -18.26 0.04 -29.26
C GLU A 180 -17.43 0.84 -28.25
N ALA A 181 -18.05 1.77 -27.53
CA ALA A 181 -17.36 2.62 -26.56
C ALA A 181 -16.92 1.86 -25.30
N GLY A 182 -17.64 0.81 -24.91
CA GLY A 182 -17.25 -0.09 -23.82
C GLY A 182 -16.34 -1.25 -24.25
N SER A 183 -15.88 -1.28 -25.51
CA SER A 183 -15.06 -2.38 -26.02
C SER A 183 -13.66 -2.42 -25.39
N ASN A 184 -12.99 -3.56 -25.48
CA ASN A 184 -11.60 -3.71 -25.03
C ASN A 184 -10.68 -2.66 -25.67
N GLY A 185 -10.81 -2.48 -26.99
CA GLY A 185 -10.02 -1.50 -27.74
C GLY A 185 -10.28 -0.06 -27.28
N ALA A 186 -11.53 0.30 -27.00
CA ALA A 186 -11.86 1.63 -26.49
C ALA A 186 -11.26 1.89 -25.10
N LEU A 187 -11.37 0.93 -24.17
CA LEU A 187 -10.77 1.06 -22.84
C LEU A 187 -9.24 1.15 -22.89
N HIS A 188 -8.58 0.39 -23.76
CA HIS A 188 -7.13 0.48 -23.96
C HIS A 188 -6.69 1.79 -24.63
N ARG A 189 -7.54 2.41 -25.47
CA ARG A 189 -7.28 3.75 -26.01
C ARG A 189 -7.38 4.84 -24.93
N LEU A 190 -8.31 4.70 -23.98
CA LEU A 190 -8.38 5.58 -22.81
C LEU A 190 -7.13 5.43 -21.94
N PHE A 191 -6.67 4.20 -21.72
CA PHE A 191 -5.53 3.92 -20.84
C PHE A 191 -4.34 3.32 -21.61
N PRO A 192 -3.56 4.12 -22.36
CA PRO A 192 -2.51 3.62 -23.25
C PRO A 192 -1.34 2.96 -22.52
N ARG A 193 -1.09 3.26 -21.23
CA ARG A 193 0.05 2.72 -20.48
C ARG A 193 -0.30 1.40 -19.79
N GLY A 194 -0.47 0.35 -20.60
CA GLY A 194 -0.76 -1.00 -20.11
C GLY A 194 -2.23 -1.28 -19.84
N GLY A 195 -3.14 -0.45 -20.37
CA GLY A 195 -4.57 -0.70 -20.31
C GLY A 195 -5.24 -0.27 -19.01
N PRO A 196 -6.57 -0.42 -18.94
CA PRO A 196 -7.37 -0.03 -17.77
C PRO A 196 -6.99 -0.82 -16.49
N GLN A 197 -6.48 -2.04 -16.63
CA GLN A 197 -6.00 -2.87 -15.52
C GLN A 197 -4.67 -2.39 -14.91
N LYS A 198 -3.84 -1.68 -15.67
CA LYS A 198 -2.56 -1.15 -15.15
C LYS A 198 -2.71 0.33 -14.82
N GLN A 199 -2.89 1.16 -15.84
CA GLN A 199 -2.96 2.61 -15.68
C GLN A 199 -4.26 3.05 -15.00
N GLY A 200 -5.39 2.41 -15.31
CA GLY A 200 -6.67 2.72 -14.65
C GLY A 200 -6.63 2.40 -13.15
N ASN A 201 -6.17 1.19 -12.77
CA ASN A 201 -6.02 0.81 -11.36
C ASN A 201 -5.03 1.73 -10.61
N ARG A 202 -3.90 2.06 -11.24
CA ARG A 202 -2.92 3.00 -10.67
C ARG A 202 -3.53 4.37 -10.37
N LEU A 203 -4.22 4.96 -11.34
CA LEU A 203 -4.91 6.24 -11.16
C LEU A 203 -6.07 6.13 -10.15
N ALA A 204 -6.70 4.96 -10.04
CA ALA A 204 -7.70 4.68 -9.02
C ALA A 204 -7.11 4.53 -7.60
N GLY A 205 -5.79 4.61 -7.43
CA GLY A 205 -5.12 4.42 -6.15
C GLY A 205 -5.15 2.96 -5.69
N LEU A 206 -5.29 2.02 -6.62
CA LEU A 206 -5.30 0.60 -6.33
C LEU A 206 -3.90 0.03 -6.55
N LEU A 207 -3.37 -0.66 -5.55
CA LEU A 207 -2.03 -1.24 -5.58
C LEU A 207 -1.89 -2.30 -6.67
N ARG A 208 -0.67 -2.49 -7.20
CA ARG A 208 -0.43 -3.52 -8.21
C ARG A 208 -0.79 -4.91 -7.68
N THR A 209 -1.56 -5.69 -8.44
CA THR A 209 -1.80 -7.11 -8.15
C THR A 209 -0.52 -7.91 -8.39
N LYS A 210 -0.20 -8.84 -7.50
CA LYS A 210 0.92 -9.78 -7.74
C LYS A 210 0.48 -10.77 -8.83
N GLY A 211 1.13 -10.77 -9.99
CA GLY A 211 0.94 -11.79 -11.02
C GLY A 211 1.07 -11.38 -12.48
N GLU A 212 1.11 -10.09 -12.82
CA GLU A 212 1.26 -9.65 -14.21
C GLU A 212 2.74 -9.36 -14.53
N HIS A 213 3.41 -10.36 -15.08
CA HIS A 213 4.65 -10.23 -15.86
C HIS A 213 4.32 -10.33 -17.35
#